data_AF-A0A7Y5VXD5-F1
#
_entry.id   AF-A0A7Y5VXD5-F1
#
_cell.length_a   1.000
_cell.length_b   1.000
_cell.length_c   1.000
_cell.angle_alpha   90.00
_cell.angle_beta   90.00
_cell.angle_gamma   90.00
#
_symmetry.space_group_name_H-M   'P 1'
#
loop_
_entity.id
_entity.type
_entity.pdbx_description
1 polymer ?
#
loop_
_entity_poly.entity_id
_entity_poly.type
_entity_poly.pdbx_seq_one_letter_code
_entity_poly.pdbx_strand_id
1 'polypeptide(L)'
;MKAQILESFGINLGRVRNLLSNYTTITGAGSGRRATEDTDLLRAAVVFLHATLEEVLRELERWKLPGAPQDQLKNVPLKGLSQTGRAEKFWLSDLATFRGQGVDQVIAESIDEMLDRSNYNDLGDVSRVLALAGVNDVAVDAAKARLAPAMARRHKIVHQADRQDQPGKGFGPATPIDKPTVSDWIDDVEHFVTEVFKHL
;
A
#
# COMPACT_ATOMS: atom_id res chain seq x y z
N MET A 1 3.64 13.00 13.48
CA MET A 1 3.11 11.85 12.72
C MET A 1 2.33 12.26 11.50
N LYS A 2 1.10 12.82 11.58
CA LYS A 2 0.31 13.24 10.40
C LYS A 2 1.10 13.96 9.30
N ALA A 3 1.83 15.02 9.66
CA ALA A 3 2.66 15.77 8.70
C ALA A 3 3.78 14.92 8.07
N GLN A 4 4.41 14.04 8.85
CA GLN A 4 5.49 13.16 8.37
C GLN A 4 4.98 12.10 7.37
N ILE A 5 3.78 11.55 7.62
CA ILE A 5 3.15 10.61 6.69
C ILE A 5 2.82 11.31 5.37
N LEU A 6 2.22 12.50 5.44
CA LEU A 6 1.87 13.29 4.25
C LEU A 6 3.10 13.76 3.47
N GLU A 7 4.18 14.12 4.17
CA GLU A 7 5.46 14.48 3.55
C GLU A 7 6.06 13.29 2.79
N SER A 8 6.16 12.13 3.45
CA SER A 8 6.68 10.89 2.85
C SER A 8 5.82 10.45 1.66
N PHE A 9 4.50 10.53 1.79
CA PHE A 9 3.55 10.30 0.72
C PHE A 9 3.81 11.22 -0.48
N GLY A 10 3.95 12.53 -0.26
CA GLY A 10 4.22 13.50 -1.32
C GLY A 10 5.54 13.23 -2.05
N ILE A 11 6.60 12.87 -1.31
CA ILE A 11 7.89 12.48 -1.88
C ILE A 11 7.72 11.24 -2.79
N ASN A 12 7.09 10.18 -2.29
CA ASN A 12 6.89 8.94 -3.04
C ASN A 12 5.99 9.13 -4.26
N LEU A 13 4.89 9.87 -4.12
CA LEU A 13 4.00 10.19 -5.23
C LEU A 13 4.71 11.02 -6.30
N GLY A 14 5.58 11.96 -5.90
CA GLY A 14 6.47 12.68 -6.82
C GLY A 14 7.39 11.74 -7.61
N ARG A 15 7.92 10.68 -6.98
CA ARG A 15 8.72 9.66 -7.67
C ARG A 15 7.89 8.85 -8.66
N VAL A 16 6.62 8.53 -8.36
CA VAL A 16 5.70 7.88 -9.31
C VAL A 16 5.43 8.79 -10.51
N ARG A 17 5.14 10.08 -10.28
CA ARG A 17 4.95 11.08 -11.35
C ARG A 17 6.19 11.22 -12.24
N ASN A 18 7.39 11.11 -11.66
CA ASN A 18 8.64 11.11 -12.43
C ASN A 18 8.74 9.90 -13.39
N LEU A 19 8.22 8.73 -13.03
CA LEU A 19 8.17 7.58 -13.95
C LEU A 19 7.27 7.86 -15.16
N LEU A 20 6.12 8.52 -14.97
CA LEU A 20 5.24 8.93 -16.07
C LEU A 20 5.88 10.01 -16.96
N SER A 21 6.63 10.93 -16.34
CA SER A 21 7.41 11.92 -17.07
C SER A 21 8.46 11.25 -17.95
N ASN A 22 9.25 10.33 -17.37
CA ASN A 22 10.26 9.56 -18.09
C ASN A 22 9.66 8.72 -19.22
N TYR A 23 8.49 8.10 -19.02
CA TYR A 23 7.76 7.41 -20.09
C TYR A 23 7.46 8.33 -21.27
N THR A 24 7.05 9.57 -20.98
CA THR A 24 6.76 10.56 -22.02
C THR A 24 8.04 10.96 -22.77
N THR A 25 9.15 11.13 -22.05
CA THR A 25 10.46 11.47 -22.62
C THR A 25 10.99 10.36 -23.53
N ILE A 26 10.86 9.09 -23.12
CA ILE A 26 11.36 7.94 -23.88
C ILE A 26 10.52 7.69 -25.13
N THR A 27 9.19 7.76 -25.01
CA THR A 27 8.28 7.42 -26.11
C THR A 27 8.01 8.57 -27.07
N GLY A 28 8.30 9.82 -26.66
CA GLY A 28 8.05 11.02 -27.45
C GLY A 28 6.55 11.31 -27.68
N ALA A 29 6.27 12.46 -28.31
CA ALA A 29 4.91 12.83 -28.68
C ALA A 29 4.39 11.93 -29.81
N GLY A 30 3.23 11.29 -29.61
CA GLY A 30 2.60 10.47 -30.64
C GLY A 30 1.39 9.69 -30.11
N SER A 31 0.36 9.60 -30.94
CA SER A 31 -0.80 8.73 -30.71
C SER A 31 -0.56 7.38 -31.39
N GLY A 32 -0.92 6.30 -30.70
CA GLY A 32 -0.73 4.94 -31.22
C GLY A 32 -0.27 3.96 -30.16
N ARG A 33 -0.34 2.68 -30.51
CA ARG A 33 0.08 1.59 -29.62
C ARG A 33 1.60 1.63 -29.44
N ARG A 34 2.06 1.61 -28.19
CA ARG A 34 3.48 1.54 -27.83
C ARG A 34 3.93 0.09 -27.66
N ALA A 35 5.24 -0.14 -27.78
CA ALA A 35 5.81 -1.46 -27.54
C ALA A 35 5.60 -1.85 -26.06
N THR A 36 5.57 -3.16 -25.78
CA THR A 36 5.40 -3.62 -24.39
C THR A 36 6.52 -3.09 -23.50
N GLU A 37 7.76 -3.12 -23.98
CA GLU A 37 8.96 -2.61 -23.31
C GLU A 37 8.81 -1.15 -22.87
N ASP A 38 8.28 -0.29 -23.74
CA ASP A 38 8.03 1.12 -23.42
C ASP A 38 7.00 1.25 -22.28
N THR A 39 5.94 0.43 -22.33
CA THR A 39 4.86 0.45 -21.34
C THR A 39 5.20 -0.23 -20.02
N ASP A 40 6.34 -0.93 -19.92
CA ASP A 40 6.79 -1.52 -18.65
C ASP A 40 7.15 -0.45 -17.61
N LEU A 41 7.53 0.74 -18.07
CA LEU A 41 7.71 1.88 -17.17
C LEU A 41 6.38 2.32 -16.53
N LEU A 42 5.25 2.19 -17.24
CA LEU A 42 3.92 2.41 -16.68
C LEU A 42 3.55 1.30 -15.67
N ARG A 43 3.88 0.04 -15.96
CA ARG A 43 3.67 -1.08 -15.01
C ARG A 43 4.48 -0.90 -13.73
N ALA A 44 5.74 -0.47 -13.86
CA ALA A 44 6.58 -0.12 -12.73
C ALA A 44 5.98 1.03 -11.91
N ALA A 45 5.42 2.05 -12.58
CA ALA A 45 4.72 3.14 -11.91
C ALA A 45 3.50 2.66 -11.11
N VAL A 46 2.71 1.71 -11.63
CA VAL A 46 1.57 1.11 -10.91
C VAL A 46 2.02 0.35 -9.67
N VAL A 47 3.07 -0.46 -9.77
CA VAL A 47 3.61 -1.19 -8.61
C VAL A 47 4.11 -0.22 -7.55
N PHE A 48 4.81 0.83 -7.97
CA PHE A 48 5.34 1.81 -7.03
C PHE A 48 4.26 2.72 -6.43
N LEU A 49 3.20 3.04 -7.19
CA LEU A 49 2.03 3.74 -6.68
C LEU A 49 1.34 2.92 -5.58
N HIS A 50 1.20 1.62 -5.78
CA HIS A 50 0.64 0.74 -4.76
C HIS A 50 1.53 0.69 -3.51
N ALA A 51 2.86 0.56 -3.66
CA ALA A 51 3.78 0.60 -2.53
C ALA A 51 3.70 1.94 -1.76
N THR A 52 3.47 3.05 -2.48
CA THR A 52 3.26 4.38 -1.89
C THR A 52 2.00 4.41 -1.02
N LEU A 53 0.91 3.80 -1.48
CA LEU A 53 -0.32 3.64 -0.70
C LEU A 53 -0.10 2.72 0.51
N GLU A 54 0.56 1.56 0.33
CA GLU A 54 0.85 0.63 1.42
C GLU A 54 1.67 1.28 2.53
N GLU A 55 2.62 2.16 2.20
CA GLU A 55 3.41 2.90 3.18
C GLU A 55 2.54 3.85 4.00
N VAL A 56 1.60 4.57 3.38
CA VAL A 56 0.63 5.40 4.12
C VAL A 56 -0.19 4.55 5.09
N LEU A 57 -0.73 3.43 4.65
CA LEU A 57 -1.53 2.53 5.50
C LEU A 57 -0.70 1.99 6.67
N ARG A 58 0.53 1.56 6.40
CA ARG A 58 1.47 1.05 7.42
C ARG A 58 1.82 2.11 8.44
N GLU A 59 2.10 3.33 8.02
CA GLU A 59 2.38 4.45 8.93
C GLU A 59 1.16 4.88 9.73
N LEU A 60 -0.05 4.79 9.18
CA LEU A 60 -1.29 5.00 9.94
C LEU A 60 -1.43 3.96 11.05
N GLU A 61 -1.17 2.70 10.75
CA GLU A 61 -1.17 1.63 11.77
C GLU A 61 -0.08 1.87 12.82
N ARG A 62 1.17 2.20 12.43
CA ARG A 62 2.25 2.57 13.36
C ARG A 62 1.86 3.72 14.28
N TRP A 63 1.13 4.70 13.75
CA TRP A 63 0.68 5.84 14.53
C TRP A 63 -0.44 5.46 15.54
N LYS A 64 -1.41 4.66 15.12
CA LYS A 64 -2.67 4.49 15.86
C LYS A 64 -2.70 3.24 16.73
N LEU A 65 -2.09 2.13 16.32
CA LEU A 65 -2.09 0.87 17.07
C LEU A 65 -1.49 0.96 18.47
N PRO A 66 -0.39 1.68 18.72
CA PRO A 66 0.19 1.71 20.07
C PRO A 66 -0.77 2.24 21.15
N GLY A 67 -1.72 3.09 20.76
CA GLY A 67 -2.77 3.62 21.65
C GLY A 67 -4.12 2.91 21.53
N ALA A 68 -4.19 1.81 20.76
CA ALA A 68 -5.44 1.10 20.52
C ALA A 68 -5.89 0.30 21.75
N PRO A 69 -7.21 0.06 21.93
CA PRO A 69 -7.70 -0.76 23.03
C PRO A 69 -7.24 -2.23 22.90
N GLN A 70 -7.25 -2.95 24.03
CA GLN A 70 -6.68 -4.30 24.15
C GLN A 70 -7.21 -5.31 23.12
N ASP A 71 -8.48 -5.21 22.73
CA ASP A 71 -9.11 -6.10 21.75
C ASP A 71 -8.51 -5.96 20.35
N GLN A 72 -8.04 -4.77 19.99
CA GLN A 72 -7.38 -4.53 18.71
C GLN A 72 -5.92 -5.03 18.70
N LEU A 73 -5.27 -5.07 19.87
CA LEU A 73 -3.92 -5.63 20.02
C LEU A 73 -3.88 -7.17 20.01
N LYS A 74 -5.04 -7.84 20.10
CA LYS A 74 -5.13 -9.30 20.17
C LYS A 74 -4.42 -10.03 19.01
N ASN A 75 -4.33 -9.39 17.85
CA ASN A 75 -3.72 -9.97 16.65
C ASN A 75 -2.26 -9.57 16.46
N VAL A 76 -1.69 -8.77 17.37
CA VAL A 76 -0.28 -8.38 17.34
C VAL A 76 0.57 -9.47 17.99
N PRO A 77 1.48 -10.14 17.25
CA PRO A 77 2.41 -11.08 17.85
C PRO A 77 3.41 -10.37 18.76
N LEU A 78 3.79 -11.02 19.87
CA LEU A 78 4.92 -10.56 20.66
C LEU A 78 6.19 -10.64 19.80
N LYS A 79 6.95 -9.55 19.77
CA LYS A 79 8.23 -9.40 19.04
C LYS A 79 9.12 -10.63 19.17
N GLY A 80 9.72 -11.07 18.06
CA GLY A 80 10.69 -12.16 18.04
C GLY A 80 10.15 -13.57 18.27
N LEU A 81 8.84 -13.75 18.54
CA LEU A 81 8.25 -15.09 18.74
C LEU A 81 7.55 -15.63 17.50
N SER A 82 6.91 -14.77 16.71
CA SER A 82 6.15 -15.22 15.54
C SER A 82 7.03 -15.32 14.29
N GLN A 83 7.27 -16.54 13.82
CA GLN A 83 7.88 -16.75 12.51
C GLN A 83 6.90 -16.51 11.35
N THR A 84 5.60 -16.65 11.63
CA THR A 84 4.53 -16.55 10.62
C THR A 84 3.92 -15.15 10.52
N GLY A 85 4.27 -14.23 11.44
CA GLY A 85 3.68 -12.91 11.55
C GLY A 85 2.29 -12.89 12.20
N ARG A 86 1.81 -14.03 12.70
CA ARG A 86 0.52 -14.14 13.39
C ARG A 86 0.69 -14.17 14.90
N ALA A 87 -0.27 -13.61 15.63
CA ALA A 87 -0.32 -13.72 17.09
C ALA A 87 -0.47 -15.19 17.54
N GLU A 88 0.43 -15.59 18.44
CA GLU A 88 0.49 -16.93 19.02
C GLU A 88 0.48 -16.81 20.54
N LYS A 89 0.11 -17.91 21.23
CA LYS A 89 0.20 -17.96 22.70
C LYS A 89 1.67 -17.89 23.10
N PHE A 90 1.99 -17.01 24.04
CA PHE A 90 3.30 -16.93 24.66
C PHE A 90 3.18 -17.13 26.18
N TRP A 91 4.29 -17.49 26.81
CA TRP A 91 4.43 -17.71 28.23
C TRP A 91 5.13 -16.53 28.90
N LEU A 92 4.94 -16.38 30.21
CA LEU A 92 5.64 -15.33 30.98
C LEU A 92 7.17 -15.44 30.89
N SER A 93 7.70 -16.66 30.69
CA SER A 93 9.14 -16.88 30.44
C SER A 93 9.64 -16.19 29.19
N ASP A 94 8.80 -16.05 28.17
CA ASP A 94 9.17 -15.44 26.89
C ASP A 94 9.35 -13.93 27.05
N LEU A 95 8.74 -13.32 28.08
CA LEU A 95 8.95 -11.92 28.42
C LEU A 95 10.32 -11.64 29.05
N ALA A 96 11.07 -12.67 29.45
CA ALA A 96 12.37 -12.49 30.11
C ALA A 96 13.42 -11.81 29.21
N THR A 97 13.28 -11.91 27.89
CA THR A 97 14.16 -11.23 26.91
C THR A 97 13.96 -9.71 26.89
N PHE A 98 12.84 -9.21 27.40
CA PHE A 98 12.50 -7.78 27.43
C PHE A 98 12.71 -7.14 28.81
N ARG A 99 13.47 -7.78 29.70
CA ARG A 99 13.76 -7.22 31.04
C ARG A 99 14.40 -5.84 30.93
N GLY A 100 13.85 -4.88 31.68
CA GLY A 100 14.30 -3.49 31.69
C GLY A 100 13.61 -2.61 30.65
N GLN A 101 12.80 -3.18 29.75
CA GLN A 101 11.94 -2.41 28.84
C GLN A 101 10.59 -2.09 29.48
N GLY A 102 10.00 -0.96 29.09
CA GLY A 102 8.62 -0.63 29.45
C GLY A 102 7.61 -1.45 28.65
N VAL A 103 6.42 -1.70 29.21
CA VAL A 103 5.35 -2.44 28.50
C VAL A 103 4.98 -1.76 27.18
N ASP A 104 4.84 -0.43 27.19
CA ASP A 104 4.50 0.35 25.99
C ASP A 104 5.58 0.22 24.90
N GLN A 105 6.86 0.12 25.29
CA GLN A 105 7.95 -0.11 24.36
C GLN A 105 7.84 -1.48 23.71
N VAL A 106 7.59 -2.53 24.49
CA VAL A 106 7.42 -3.90 23.96
C VAL A 106 6.23 -3.96 23.01
N ILE A 107 5.14 -3.27 23.33
CA ILE A 107 3.96 -3.16 22.45
C ILE A 107 4.33 -2.47 21.14
N ALA A 108 4.96 -1.30 21.19
CA ALA A 108 5.35 -0.55 19.99
C ALA A 108 6.30 -1.35 19.09
N GLU A 109 7.34 -1.97 19.66
CA GLU A 109 8.28 -2.77 18.88
C GLU A 109 7.65 -4.06 18.30
N SER A 110 6.65 -4.63 18.98
CA SER A 110 5.89 -5.78 18.47
C SER A 110 4.99 -5.39 17.30
N ILE A 111 4.36 -4.20 17.37
CA ILE A 111 3.60 -3.62 16.27
C ILE A 111 4.52 -3.37 15.08
N ASP A 112 5.69 -2.76 15.29
CA ASP A 112 6.63 -2.48 14.20
C ASP A 112 7.08 -3.77 13.49
N GLU A 113 7.45 -4.82 14.22
CA GLU A 113 7.84 -6.10 13.61
C GLU A 113 6.70 -6.75 12.82
N MET A 114 5.47 -6.70 13.34
CA MET A 114 4.28 -7.18 12.64
C MET A 114 4.08 -6.39 11.35
N LEU A 115 4.11 -5.07 11.46
CA LEU A 115 3.88 -4.17 10.33
C LEU A 115 4.96 -4.32 9.28
N ASP A 116 6.22 -4.63 9.57
CA ASP A 116 7.23 -4.87 8.53
C ASP A 116 6.91 -6.06 7.60
N ARG A 117 5.99 -6.96 8.02
CA ARG A 117 5.56 -8.13 7.25
C ARG A 117 4.17 -7.98 6.65
N SER A 118 3.44 -6.90 6.98
CA SER A 118 2.09 -6.66 6.50
C SER A 118 2.05 -6.27 5.02
N ASN A 119 0.99 -6.69 4.34
CA ASN A 119 0.67 -6.35 2.96
C ASN A 119 -0.81 -5.95 2.87
N TYR A 120 -1.13 -5.06 1.92
CA TYR A 120 -2.48 -4.50 1.77
C TYR A 120 -2.94 -4.72 0.34
N ASN A 121 -3.53 -5.89 0.09
CA ASN A 121 -3.73 -6.40 -1.27
C ASN A 121 -5.11 -6.05 -1.84
N ASP A 122 -6.08 -5.74 -0.98
CA ASP A 122 -7.46 -5.44 -1.38
C ASP A 122 -8.10 -4.32 -0.55
N LEU A 123 -9.31 -3.91 -0.95
CA LEU A 123 -10.06 -2.85 -0.25
C LEU A 123 -10.50 -3.24 1.16
N GLY A 124 -10.57 -4.54 1.47
CA GLY A 124 -10.86 -5.03 2.82
C GLY A 124 -9.70 -4.74 3.78
N ASP A 125 -8.45 -4.91 3.31
CA ASP A 125 -7.27 -4.47 4.06
C ASP A 125 -7.29 -2.96 4.32
N VAL A 126 -7.66 -2.16 3.31
CA VAL A 126 -7.80 -0.71 3.46
C VAL A 126 -8.87 -0.37 4.51
N SER A 127 -10.08 -0.93 4.41
CA SER A 127 -11.16 -0.72 5.38
C SER A 127 -10.74 -1.10 6.80
N ARG A 128 -9.98 -2.19 6.98
CA ARG A 128 -9.46 -2.61 8.30
C ARG A 128 -8.54 -1.55 8.90
N VAL A 129 -7.62 -1.01 8.11
CA VAL A 129 -6.70 0.06 8.55
C VAL A 129 -7.46 1.34 8.89
N LEU A 130 -8.46 1.71 8.09
CA LEU A 130 -9.27 2.91 8.34
C LEU A 130 -10.07 2.78 9.64
N ALA A 131 -10.70 1.63 9.87
CA ALA A 131 -11.44 1.36 11.11
C ALA A 131 -10.53 1.45 12.34
N LEU A 132 -9.34 0.86 12.25
CA LEU A 132 -8.30 0.95 13.27
C LEU A 132 -7.84 2.40 13.52
N ALA A 133 -7.72 3.20 12.46
CA ALA A 133 -7.33 4.59 12.57
C ALA A 133 -8.45 5.52 13.09
N GLY A 134 -9.66 4.98 13.32
CA GLY A 134 -10.83 5.72 13.74
C GLY A 134 -11.52 6.51 12.62
N VAL A 135 -11.20 6.20 11.36
CA VAL A 135 -11.82 6.83 10.19
C VAL A 135 -13.11 6.10 9.85
N ASN A 136 -14.21 6.85 9.74
CA ASN A 136 -15.47 6.29 9.28
C ASN A 136 -15.36 5.90 7.80
N ASP A 137 -15.38 4.61 7.52
CA ASP A 137 -15.23 4.06 6.17
C ASP A 137 -16.27 4.62 5.18
N VAL A 138 -17.49 4.92 5.66
CA VAL A 138 -18.56 5.54 4.84
C VAL A 138 -18.16 6.91 4.31
N ALA A 139 -17.36 7.67 5.07
CA ALA A 139 -16.94 9.01 4.67
C ALA A 139 -15.96 9.00 3.50
N VAL A 140 -15.23 7.89 3.30
CA VAL A 140 -14.20 7.77 2.27
C VAL A 140 -14.51 6.66 1.24
N ASP A 141 -15.68 6.03 1.33
CA ASP A 141 -16.03 4.84 0.54
C ASP A 141 -15.96 5.10 -0.97
N ALA A 142 -16.46 6.27 -1.41
CA ALA A 142 -16.42 6.67 -2.80
C ALA A 142 -14.99 6.85 -3.34
N ALA A 143 -14.06 7.37 -2.52
CA ALA A 143 -12.66 7.52 -2.90
C ALA A 143 -11.92 6.17 -2.85
N LYS A 144 -12.17 5.39 -1.81
CA LYS A 144 -11.62 4.03 -1.63
C LYS A 144 -11.99 3.09 -2.78
N ALA A 145 -13.25 3.13 -3.23
CA ALA A 145 -13.71 2.28 -4.33
C ALA A 145 -12.92 2.50 -5.64
N ARG A 146 -12.38 3.70 -5.85
CA ARG A 146 -11.58 4.02 -7.04
C ARG A 146 -10.17 3.41 -7.03
N LEU A 147 -9.70 2.92 -5.88
CA LEU A 147 -8.41 2.23 -5.78
C LEU A 147 -8.43 0.83 -6.41
N ALA A 148 -9.63 0.21 -6.50
CA ALA A 148 -9.77 -1.20 -6.87
C ALA A 148 -9.09 -1.57 -8.21
N PRO A 149 -9.25 -0.79 -9.30
CA PRO A 149 -8.59 -1.08 -10.58
C PRO A 149 -7.06 -1.08 -10.48
N ALA A 150 -6.47 -0.11 -9.77
CA ALA A 150 -5.02 -0.01 -9.61
C ALA A 150 -4.47 -1.18 -8.77
N MET A 151 -5.15 -1.55 -7.69
CA MET A 151 -4.77 -2.68 -6.83
C MET A 151 -4.88 -4.02 -7.59
N ALA A 152 -5.99 -4.23 -8.31
CA ALA A 152 -6.19 -5.41 -9.14
C ALA A 152 -5.11 -5.50 -10.24
N ARG A 153 -4.76 -4.37 -10.86
CA ARG A 153 -3.71 -4.33 -11.87
C ARG A 153 -2.33 -4.62 -11.30
N ARG A 154 -1.99 -4.08 -10.13
CA ARG A 154 -0.75 -4.41 -9.41
C ARG A 154 -0.65 -5.91 -9.14
N HIS A 155 -1.73 -6.54 -8.67
CA HIS A 155 -1.75 -7.99 -8.42
C HIS A 155 -1.39 -8.77 -9.69
N LYS A 156 -1.98 -8.39 -10.83
CA LYS A 156 -1.68 -9.01 -12.12
C LYS A 156 -0.23 -8.79 -12.57
N ILE A 157 0.30 -7.58 -12.42
CA ILE A 157 1.69 -7.26 -12.77
C ILE A 157 2.66 -8.10 -11.94
N VAL A 158 2.49 -8.12 -10.61
CA VAL A 158 3.44 -8.76 -9.69
C VAL A 158 3.38 -10.29 -9.75
N HIS A 159 2.18 -10.89 -9.89
CA HIS A 159 2.04 -12.36 -9.85
C HIS A 159 2.03 -13.03 -11.23
N GLN A 160 1.70 -12.30 -12.29
CA GLN A 160 1.51 -12.86 -13.62
C GLN A 160 2.31 -12.12 -14.70
N ALA A 161 3.23 -11.22 -14.33
CA ALA A 161 3.96 -10.35 -15.27
C ALA A 161 3.03 -9.59 -16.23
N ASP A 162 1.82 -9.28 -15.76
CA ASP A 162 0.76 -8.64 -16.55
C ASP A 162 0.33 -9.40 -17.82
N ARG A 163 0.63 -10.70 -17.89
CA ARG A 163 0.41 -11.53 -19.08
C ARG A 163 -1.06 -11.60 -19.49
N GLN A 164 -1.29 -11.68 -20.80
CA GLN A 164 -2.60 -11.94 -21.40
C GLN A 164 -2.70 -13.41 -21.81
N ASP A 165 -3.70 -14.15 -21.27
CA ASP A 165 -3.83 -15.60 -21.54
C ASP A 165 -4.35 -15.91 -22.96
N GLN A 166 -5.01 -14.95 -23.61
CA GLN A 166 -5.44 -15.04 -25.01
C GLN A 166 -5.06 -13.76 -25.76
N PRO A 167 -3.82 -13.65 -26.28
CA PRO A 167 -3.44 -12.52 -27.12
C PRO A 167 -4.18 -12.63 -28.46
N GLY A 168 -5.12 -11.71 -28.72
CA GLY A 168 -5.76 -11.61 -30.03
C GLY A 168 -4.74 -11.26 -31.13
N LYS A 169 -5.12 -11.39 -32.41
CA LYS A 169 -4.26 -10.97 -33.53
C LYS A 169 -3.88 -9.49 -33.36
N GLY A 170 -2.59 -9.23 -33.09
CA GLY A 170 -2.05 -7.88 -32.87
C GLY A 170 -1.93 -7.44 -31.41
N PHE A 171 -2.25 -8.29 -30.43
CA PHE A 171 -1.96 -8.02 -29.02
C PHE A 171 -0.59 -8.56 -28.63
N GLY A 172 0.24 -7.71 -28.03
CA GLY A 172 1.47 -8.13 -27.36
C GLY A 172 1.20 -9.05 -26.16
N PRO A 173 2.22 -9.67 -25.57
CA PRO A 173 2.07 -10.68 -24.52
C PRO A 173 1.52 -10.13 -23.20
N ALA A 174 1.60 -8.81 -22.98
CA ALA A 174 1.14 -8.13 -21.78
C ALA A 174 -0.16 -7.35 -22.03
N THR A 175 -0.96 -7.23 -20.97
CA THR A 175 -2.23 -6.50 -20.99
C THR A 175 -1.98 -5.02 -21.31
N PRO A 176 -2.79 -4.38 -22.19
CA PRO A 176 -2.61 -2.96 -22.50
C PRO A 176 -2.70 -2.06 -21.26
N ILE A 177 -1.92 -0.99 -21.28
CA ILE A 177 -1.91 0.10 -20.29
C ILE A 177 -1.48 1.37 -21.00
N ASP A 178 -2.04 2.51 -20.60
CA ASP A 178 -1.68 3.81 -21.15
C ASP A 178 -1.43 4.84 -20.03
N LYS A 179 -0.79 5.95 -20.42
CA LYS A 179 -0.42 7.01 -19.49
C LYS A 179 -1.66 7.65 -18.83
N PRO A 180 -2.75 7.99 -19.54
CA PRO A 180 -3.96 8.53 -18.92
C PRO A 180 -4.48 7.64 -17.80
N THR A 181 -4.60 6.34 -18.03
CA THR A 181 -5.08 5.37 -17.02
C THR A 181 -4.22 5.40 -15.75
N VAL A 182 -2.89 5.43 -15.89
CA VAL A 182 -2.00 5.49 -14.71
C VAL A 182 -2.06 6.86 -14.04
N SER A 183 -2.25 7.94 -14.81
CA SER A 183 -2.46 9.28 -14.27
C SER A 183 -3.73 9.34 -13.41
N ASP A 184 -4.84 8.79 -13.91
CA ASP A 184 -6.11 8.74 -13.18
C ASP A 184 -5.95 7.96 -11.86
N TRP A 185 -5.21 6.84 -11.88
CA TRP A 185 -4.92 6.08 -10.66
C TRP A 185 -4.05 6.84 -9.65
N ILE A 186 -3.09 7.65 -10.12
CA ILE A 186 -2.30 8.53 -9.25
C ILE A 186 -3.23 9.54 -8.56
N ASP A 187 -4.13 10.15 -9.32
CA ASP A 187 -5.07 11.15 -8.81
C ASP A 187 -6.08 10.52 -7.84
N ASP A 188 -6.55 9.31 -8.12
CA ASP A 188 -7.44 8.56 -7.22
C ASP A 188 -6.75 8.20 -5.89
N VAL A 189 -5.48 7.79 -5.91
CA VAL A 189 -4.68 7.53 -4.69
C VAL A 189 -4.44 8.83 -3.91
N GLU A 190 -4.07 9.91 -4.58
CA GLU A 190 -3.87 11.22 -3.94
C GLU A 190 -5.16 11.75 -3.32
N HIS A 191 -6.28 11.62 -4.03
CA HIS A 191 -7.59 11.99 -3.53
C HIS A 191 -7.98 11.15 -2.32
N PHE A 192 -7.84 9.82 -2.39
CA PHE A 192 -8.11 8.92 -1.27
C PHE A 192 -7.30 9.29 -0.02
N VAL A 193 -5.98 9.44 -0.14
CA VAL A 193 -5.13 9.82 0.99
C VAL A 193 -5.56 11.18 1.54
N THR A 194 -5.83 12.16 0.67
CA THR A 194 -6.33 13.48 1.10
C THR A 194 -7.63 13.38 1.89
N GLU A 195 -8.61 12.59 1.43
CA GLU A 195 -9.87 12.39 2.16
C GLU A 195 -9.66 11.70 3.50
N VAL A 196 -8.87 10.63 3.57
CA VAL A 196 -8.55 9.94 4.83
C VAL A 196 -7.98 10.91 5.86
N PHE A 197 -7.02 11.74 5.46
CA PHE A 197 -6.38 12.70 6.37
C PHE A 197 -7.26 13.91 6.72
N LYS A 198 -8.38 14.17 6.05
CA LYS A 198 -9.39 15.15 6.52
C LYS A 198 -10.17 14.62 7.73
N HIS A 199 -10.25 13.29 7.88
CA HIS A 199 -11.00 12.63 8.95
C HIS A 199 -10.12 12.14 10.12
N LEU A 200 -8.82 12.44 10.09
CA LEU A 200 -7.82 12.11 11.12
C LEU A 200 -7.33 13.33 11.90
#